data_AF-A0A2V2XIZ4-F1
#
_entry.id   AF-A0A2V2XIZ4-F1
#
_cell.length_a   1.000
_cell.length_b   1.000
_cell.length_c   1.000
_cell.angle_alpha   90.00
_cell.angle_beta   90.00
_cell.angle_gamma   90.00
#
_symmetry.space_group_name_H-M   'P 1'
#
loop_
_entity.id
_entity.type
_entity.pdbx_description
1 polymer ?
#
loop_
_entity_poly.entity_id
_entity_poly.type
_entity_poly.pdbx_seq_one_letter_code
_entity_poly.pdbx_strand_id
1 'polypeptide(L)'
;MKFTISTNIEEVLFKGRARVNQMKLNDFLTRELDGRGIVDTIRDVLLEEFSKGPTKYIRDKGALNEMQAFGHYLGMRRAAKGEVIFDEDTRRLCDRGVNNLPGWSEAAAEVKATAHNSTKHFLDAAAEEARNPTTTSAPEKLEGCYESLHNARRSHAVELPDGVERKKTGTGMGVHEGKPEQSWS
;
A
#
# COMPACT_ATOMS: atom_id res chain seq x y z
N MET A 1 7.79 5.00 -0.95
CA MET A 1 6.78 3.94 -1.03
C MET A 1 6.02 4.17 -2.32
N LYS A 2 5.67 3.12 -3.07
CA LYS A 2 4.80 3.22 -4.24
C LYS A 2 3.46 2.62 -3.87
N PHE A 3 2.37 3.31 -4.19
CA PHE A 3 1.03 2.79 -3.92
C PHE A 3 0.52 1.96 -5.10
N THR A 4 -0.13 0.86 -4.79
CA THR A 4 -0.77 -0.03 -5.75
C THR A 4 -2.25 -0.14 -5.44
N ILE A 5 -3.01 -0.72 -6.36
CA ILE A 5 -4.45 -1.00 -6.19
C ILE A 5 -4.71 -1.87 -4.94
N SER A 6 -3.74 -2.67 -4.50
CA SER A 6 -3.85 -3.52 -3.30
C SER A 6 -3.43 -2.83 -2.00
N THR A 7 -2.99 -1.57 -2.03
CA THR A 7 -2.55 -0.87 -0.81
C THR A 7 -3.74 -0.61 0.13
N ASN A 8 -3.56 -0.95 1.40
CA ASN A 8 -4.53 -0.71 2.47
C ASN A 8 -4.53 0.75 2.92
N ILE A 9 -5.68 1.25 3.41
CA ILE A 9 -5.77 2.65 3.86
C ILE A 9 -4.82 2.95 5.03
N GLU A 10 -4.58 1.98 5.91
CA GLU A 10 -3.62 2.10 7.01
C GLU A 10 -2.18 2.34 6.49
N GLU A 11 -1.78 1.58 5.46
CA GLU A 11 -0.45 1.73 4.86
C GLU A 11 -0.26 3.12 4.24
N VAL A 12 -1.32 3.70 3.68
CA VAL A 12 -1.29 5.05 3.11
C VAL A 12 -1.12 6.11 4.20
N LEU A 13 -1.89 6.01 5.28
CA LEU A 13 -1.93 7.03 6.33
C LEU A 13 -0.68 7.00 7.21
N PHE A 14 -0.18 5.81 7.53
CA PHE A 14 1.01 5.64 8.38
C PHE A 14 2.30 5.48 7.57
N LYS A 15 2.23 5.24 6.26
CA LYS A 15 3.37 5.10 5.34
C LYS A 15 4.42 4.08 5.82
N GLY A 16 3.96 3.02 6.50
CA GLY A 16 4.83 2.01 7.11
C GLY A 16 5.76 2.54 8.21
N ARG A 17 5.51 3.73 8.75
CA ARG A 17 6.30 4.31 9.84
C ARG A 17 5.91 3.69 11.17
N ALA A 18 6.87 3.63 12.09
CA ALA A 18 6.58 3.31 13.48
C ALA A 18 5.63 4.37 14.06
N ARG A 19 4.57 3.92 14.71
CA ARG A 19 3.52 4.76 15.28
C ARG A 19 4.01 5.46 16.53
N VAL A 20 4.01 6.78 16.52
CA VAL A 20 4.44 7.65 17.64
C VAL A 20 3.44 7.59 18.80
N ASN A 21 2.14 7.48 18.54
CA ASN A 21 1.09 7.41 19.55
C ASN A 21 1.20 6.14 20.42
N GLN A 22 1.67 5.04 19.85
CA GLN A 22 1.87 3.75 20.52
C GLN A 22 3.26 3.60 21.16
N MET A 23 4.15 4.60 20.99
CA MET A 23 5.47 4.59 21.59
C MET A 23 5.39 4.83 23.11
N LYS A 24 6.27 4.21 23.89
CA LYS A 24 6.39 4.51 25.32
C LYS A 24 7.14 5.82 25.52
N LEU A 25 6.78 6.55 26.58
CA LEU A 25 7.45 7.79 26.95
C LEU A 25 8.95 7.59 27.14
N ASN A 26 9.38 6.54 27.84
CA ASN A 26 10.80 6.27 28.06
C ASN A 26 11.57 6.01 26.76
N ASP A 27 10.96 5.32 25.79
CA ASP A 27 11.60 5.10 24.49
C ASP A 27 11.81 6.44 23.79
N PHE A 28 10.84 7.36 23.88
CA PHE A 28 10.95 8.71 23.32
C PHE A 28 12.04 9.53 24.01
N LEU A 29 12.08 9.54 25.35
CA LEU A 29 13.10 10.27 26.13
C LEU A 29 14.51 9.74 25.81
N THR A 30 14.65 8.43 25.67
CA THR A 30 15.92 7.78 25.31
C THR A 30 16.37 8.20 23.91
N ARG A 31 15.45 8.22 22.94
CA ARG A 31 15.76 8.50 21.53
C ARG A 31 15.98 9.98 21.23
N GLU A 32 15.20 10.87 21.84
CA GLU A 32 15.11 12.28 21.43
C GLU A 32 15.69 13.25 22.46
N LEU A 33 15.88 12.82 23.72
CA LEU A 33 16.35 13.67 24.82
C LEU A 33 17.59 13.10 25.53
N ASP A 34 18.36 12.21 24.89
CA ASP A 34 19.56 11.55 25.44
C ASP A 34 19.32 10.86 26.79
N GLY A 35 18.08 10.40 27.02
CA GLY A 35 17.67 9.82 28.29
C GLY A 35 17.54 10.81 29.45
N ARG A 36 17.57 12.13 29.18
CA ARG A 36 17.23 13.15 30.19
C ARG A 36 15.78 12.95 30.63
N GLY A 37 15.58 12.85 31.95
CA GLY A 37 14.25 12.66 32.54
C GLY A 37 13.75 11.21 32.57
N ILE A 38 14.58 10.21 32.23
CA ILE A 38 14.26 8.80 32.49
C ILE A 38 14.15 8.61 34.01
N VAL A 39 12.94 8.35 34.49
CA VAL A 39 12.69 7.89 35.85
C VAL A 39 12.16 6.46 35.75
N ASP A 40 12.78 5.52 36.48
CA ASP A 40 12.45 4.09 36.40
C ASP A 40 10.98 3.77 36.72
N THR A 41 10.26 4.68 37.37
CA THR A 41 8.85 4.55 37.71
C THR A 41 7.87 4.87 36.57
N ILE A 42 8.33 5.45 35.44
CA ILE A 42 7.48 5.90 34.32
C ILE A 42 7.70 5.03 33.06
N ARG A 43 8.05 3.75 33.25
CA ARG A 43 8.41 2.86 32.13
C ARG A 43 7.26 2.49 31.20
N ASP A 44 5.99 2.65 31.59
CA ASP A 44 4.84 2.09 30.84
C ASP A 44 3.78 3.11 30.39
N VAL A 45 4.12 4.40 30.33
CA VAL A 45 3.17 5.42 29.88
C VAL A 45 3.25 5.56 28.36
N LEU A 46 2.12 5.37 27.67
CA LEU A 46 2.00 5.68 26.25
C LEU A 46 2.14 7.18 26.01
N LEU A 47 2.81 7.53 24.91
CA LEU A 47 3.11 8.92 24.58
C LEU A 47 1.85 9.75 24.29
N GLU A 48 0.83 9.11 23.72
CA GLU A 48 -0.48 9.70 23.53
C GLU A 48 -1.13 10.08 24.88
N GLU A 49 -1.14 9.15 25.84
CA GLU A 49 -1.71 9.37 27.17
C GLU A 49 -0.96 10.43 27.95
N PHE A 50 0.38 10.39 27.90
CA PHE A 50 1.22 11.44 28.47
C PHE A 50 0.89 12.81 27.85
N SER A 51 0.71 12.88 26.54
CA SER A 51 0.41 14.14 25.82
C SER A 51 -0.92 14.76 26.21
N LYS A 52 -1.90 13.97 26.69
CA LYS A 52 -3.19 14.46 27.18
C LYS A 52 -3.10 15.12 28.56
N GLY A 53 -2.13 14.72 29.39
CA GLY A 53 -2.00 15.22 30.75
C GLY A 53 -0.63 14.95 31.36
N PRO A 54 0.42 15.66 30.93
CA PRO A 54 1.79 15.33 31.34
C PRO A 54 2.07 15.67 32.81
N THR A 55 1.29 16.58 33.41
CA THR A 55 1.32 16.93 34.84
C THR A 55 0.93 15.77 35.76
N LYS A 56 0.25 14.74 35.24
CA LYS A 56 -0.05 13.51 36.00
C LYS A 56 1.20 12.67 36.25
N TYR A 57 2.19 12.79 35.36
CA TYR A 57 3.37 11.93 35.33
C TYR A 57 4.64 12.68 35.79
N ILE A 58 4.74 13.97 35.47
CA ILE A 58 5.83 14.85 35.91
C ILE A 58 5.27 15.89 36.88
N ARG A 59 5.61 15.75 38.18
CA ARG A 59 5.21 16.71 39.22
C ARG A 59 6.07 17.97 39.25
N ASP A 60 7.32 17.85 38.82
CA ASP A 60 8.24 18.98 38.72
C ASP A 60 7.83 19.89 37.56
N LYS A 61 7.39 21.10 37.89
CA LYS A 61 6.93 22.08 36.90
C LYS A 61 8.08 22.64 36.05
N GLY A 62 9.29 22.75 36.60
CA GLY A 62 10.47 23.23 35.89
C GLY A 62 10.90 22.22 34.82
N ALA A 63 11.07 20.96 35.21
CA ALA A 63 11.42 19.88 34.29
C ALA A 63 10.36 19.69 33.19
N LEU A 64 9.08 19.79 33.55
CA LEU A 64 7.99 19.71 32.57
C LEU A 64 8.04 20.87 31.55
N ASN A 65 8.30 22.10 32.01
CA ASN A 65 8.40 23.27 31.13
C ASN A 65 9.61 23.17 30.20
N GLU A 66 10.76 22.72 30.68
CA GLU A 66 11.96 22.50 29.87
C GLU A 66 11.72 21.45 28.78
N MET A 67 11.07 20.33 29.13
CA MET A 67 10.71 19.30 28.16
C MET A 67 9.69 19.82 27.12
N GLN A 68 8.71 20.61 27.55
CA GLN A 68 7.72 21.21 26.64
C GLN A 68 8.30 22.29 25.72
N ALA A 69 9.35 22.98 26.16
CA ALA A 69 10.08 23.93 25.33
C ALA A 69 10.90 23.24 24.23
N PHE A 70 11.14 21.93 24.35
CA PHE A 70 11.88 21.17 23.36
C PHE A 70 11.07 20.96 22.08
N GLY A 71 11.62 21.37 20.93
CA GLY A 71 10.93 21.28 19.63
C GLY A 71 10.49 19.85 19.27
N HIS A 72 11.28 18.85 19.64
CA HIS A 72 10.96 17.44 19.40
C HIS A 72 9.69 17.00 20.14
N TYR A 73 9.45 17.48 21.37
CA TYR A 73 8.21 17.19 22.10
C TYR A 73 6.98 17.76 21.40
N LEU A 74 7.08 19.00 20.87
CA LEU A 74 5.97 19.60 20.13
C LEU A 74 5.67 18.86 18.81
N GLY A 75 6.72 18.49 18.06
CA GLY A 75 6.59 17.70 16.84
C GLY A 75 5.96 16.34 17.09
N MET A 76 6.44 15.64 18.12
CA MET A 76 5.91 14.38 18.61
C MET A 76 4.44 14.49 18.99
N ARG A 77 4.06 15.47 19.82
CA ARG A 77 2.66 15.66 20.23
C ARG A 77 1.74 15.93 19.04
N ARG A 78 2.22 16.66 18.03
CA ARG A 78 1.48 16.85 16.77
C ARG A 78 1.33 15.54 16.00
N ALA A 79 2.41 14.76 15.87
CA ALA A 79 2.40 13.46 15.20
C ALA A 79 1.44 12.49 15.89
N ALA A 80 1.57 12.29 17.21
CA ALA A 80 0.70 11.40 17.97
C ALA A 80 -0.78 11.77 17.85
N LYS A 81 -1.12 13.07 17.88
CA LYS A 81 -2.50 13.52 17.66
C LYS A 81 -2.98 13.24 16.23
N GLY A 82 -2.15 13.46 15.23
CA GLY A 82 -2.47 13.14 13.84
C GLY A 82 -2.71 11.64 13.63
N GLU A 83 -1.89 10.80 14.27
CA GLU A 83 -2.03 9.34 14.22
C GLU A 83 -3.30 8.83 14.88
N VAL A 84 -3.75 9.44 15.99
CA VAL A 84 -5.05 9.11 16.61
C VAL A 84 -6.20 9.41 15.65
N ILE A 85 -6.14 10.54 14.95
CA ILE A 85 -7.13 10.90 13.92
C ILE A 85 -7.13 9.85 12.80
N PHE A 86 -5.95 9.44 12.34
CA PHE A 86 -5.83 8.40 11.32
C PHE A 86 -6.36 7.04 11.80
N ASP A 87 -6.10 6.66 13.05
CA ASP A 87 -6.62 5.42 13.64
C ASP A 87 -8.15 5.44 13.71
N GLU A 88 -8.74 6.55 14.16
CA GLU A 88 -10.19 6.71 14.24
C GLU A 88 -10.84 6.65 12.86
N ASP A 89 -10.31 7.40 11.88
CA ASP A 89 -10.81 7.39 10.52
C ASP A 89 -10.64 6.01 9.87
N THR A 90 -9.49 5.34 10.09
CA THR A 90 -9.25 3.99 9.57
C THR A 90 -10.32 3.03 10.06
N ARG A 91 -10.58 2.98 11.37
CA ARG A 91 -11.63 2.11 11.94
C ARG A 91 -13.00 2.40 11.33
N ARG A 92 -13.40 3.67 11.29
CA ARG A 92 -14.70 4.09 10.74
C ARG A 92 -14.87 3.75 9.26
N LEU A 93 -13.80 3.89 8.48
CA LEU A 93 -13.79 3.55 7.06
C LEU A 93 -13.86 2.03 6.88
N CYS A 94 -13.07 1.26 7.64
CA CYS A 94 -13.12 -0.20 7.62
C CYS A 94 -14.50 -0.75 8.01
N ASP A 95 -15.16 -0.17 9.03
CA ASP A 95 -16.53 -0.54 9.43
C ASP A 95 -17.55 -0.33 8.30
N ARG A 96 -17.25 0.54 7.34
CA ARG A 96 -18.07 0.82 6.15
C ARG A 96 -17.57 0.08 4.90
N GLY A 97 -16.64 -0.86 5.05
CA GLY A 97 -16.07 -1.66 3.96
C GLY A 97 -14.94 -0.98 3.17
N VAL A 98 -14.50 0.21 3.58
CA VAL A 98 -13.43 0.97 2.92
C VAL A 98 -12.08 0.57 3.52
N ASN A 99 -11.52 -0.55 3.05
CA ASN A 99 -10.29 -1.12 3.60
C ASN A 99 -9.03 -0.80 2.77
N ASN A 100 -9.19 -0.43 1.51
CA ASN A 100 -8.10 -0.21 0.55
C ASN A 100 -8.38 0.98 -0.39
N LEU A 101 -7.40 1.32 -1.24
CA LEU A 101 -7.50 2.45 -2.17
C LEU A 101 -8.65 2.36 -3.19
N PRO A 102 -8.99 1.18 -3.76
CA PRO A 102 -10.19 1.01 -4.57
C PRO A 102 -11.48 1.26 -3.78
N GLY A 103 -11.57 0.70 -2.57
CA GLY A 103 -12.68 0.94 -1.66
C GLY A 103 -12.83 2.42 -1.32
N TRP A 104 -11.71 3.14 -1.14
CA TRP A 104 -11.73 4.59 -0.97
C TRP A 104 -12.22 5.28 -2.23
N SER A 105 -11.71 4.93 -3.40
CA SER A 105 -12.09 5.52 -4.68
C SER A 105 -13.60 5.41 -4.94
N GLU A 106 -14.16 4.24 -4.71
CA GLU A 106 -15.56 3.88 -4.98
C GLU A 106 -16.52 4.26 -3.85
N ALA A 107 -16.02 4.67 -2.68
CA ALA A 107 -16.84 5.02 -1.55
C ALA A 107 -17.81 6.17 -1.88
N ALA A 108 -19.05 6.04 -1.38
CA ALA A 108 -20.06 7.09 -1.48
C ALA A 108 -19.59 8.39 -0.82
N ALA A 109 -20.05 9.53 -1.34
CA ALA A 109 -19.66 10.85 -0.84
C ALA A 109 -19.95 11.02 0.67
N GLU A 110 -21.04 10.43 1.17
CA GLU A 110 -21.39 10.44 2.60
C GLU A 110 -20.36 9.71 3.46
N VAL A 111 -19.81 8.58 2.97
CA VAL A 111 -18.75 7.82 3.66
C VAL A 111 -17.48 8.65 3.69
N LYS A 112 -17.08 9.22 2.55
CA LYS A 112 -15.89 10.09 2.44
C LYS A 112 -16.03 11.33 3.33
N ALA A 113 -17.22 11.88 3.49
CA ALA A 113 -17.47 13.06 4.31
C ALA A 113 -17.18 12.82 5.81
N THR A 114 -17.30 11.58 6.30
CA THR A 114 -17.03 11.24 7.70
C THR A 114 -15.55 11.25 8.09
N ALA A 115 -14.65 11.14 7.12
CA ALA A 115 -13.21 11.18 7.37
C ALA A 115 -12.75 12.62 7.64
N HIS A 116 -11.62 12.78 8.33
CA HIS A 116 -10.97 14.07 8.46
C HIS A 116 -10.34 14.52 7.14
N ASN A 117 -10.23 15.84 6.97
CA ASN A 117 -9.68 16.42 5.73
C ASN A 117 -8.24 16.00 5.46
N SER A 118 -7.42 15.79 6.50
CA SER A 118 -6.07 15.23 6.37
C SER A 118 -6.10 13.84 5.75
N THR A 119 -6.97 12.96 6.27
CA THR A 119 -7.15 11.59 5.79
C THR A 119 -7.59 11.57 4.33
N LYS A 120 -8.62 12.37 3.98
CA LYS A 120 -9.08 12.53 2.59
C LYS A 120 -7.92 12.88 1.66
N HIS A 121 -7.18 13.93 2.00
CA HIS A 121 -6.07 14.40 1.18
C HIS A 121 -5.00 13.31 0.95
N PHE A 122 -4.63 12.53 1.97
CA PHE A 122 -3.67 11.44 1.80
C PHE A 122 -4.22 10.29 0.95
N LEU A 123 -5.48 9.89 1.17
CA LEU A 123 -6.10 8.80 0.44
C LEU A 123 -6.38 9.18 -1.02
N ASP A 124 -6.82 10.40 -1.28
CA ASP A 124 -7.02 10.93 -2.64
C ASP A 124 -5.68 11.00 -3.39
N ALA A 125 -4.63 11.55 -2.77
CA ALA A 125 -3.31 11.59 -3.38
C ALA A 125 -2.76 10.18 -3.70
N ALA A 126 -2.94 9.23 -2.78
CA ALA A 126 -2.48 7.85 -2.97
C ALA A 126 -3.33 7.09 -4.02
N ALA A 127 -4.64 7.33 -4.07
CA ALA A 127 -5.51 6.76 -5.09
C ALA A 127 -5.14 7.27 -6.49
N GLU A 128 -4.84 8.56 -6.62
CA GLU A 128 -4.34 9.15 -7.87
C GLU A 128 -2.97 8.58 -8.25
N GLU A 129 -2.05 8.43 -7.30
CA GLU A 129 -0.75 7.78 -7.56
C GLU A 129 -0.93 6.34 -8.04
N ALA A 130 -1.79 5.55 -7.38
CA ALA A 130 -2.05 4.16 -7.74
C ALA A 130 -2.76 3.99 -9.10
N ARG A 131 -3.49 5.01 -9.58
CA ARG A 131 -4.15 5.04 -10.89
C ARG A 131 -3.21 5.39 -12.04
N ASN A 132 -2.06 5.98 -11.76
CA ASN A 132 -1.09 6.38 -12.77
C ASN A 132 -0.08 5.25 -13.00
N PRO A 133 -0.20 4.44 -14.08
CA PRO A 133 0.78 3.40 -14.40
C PRO A 133 2.18 3.95 -14.74
N THR A 134 2.33 5.28 -14.83
CA THR A 134 3.48 5.94 -15.47
C THR A 134 4.72 6.08 -14.59
N THR A 135 4.65 5.96 -13.25
CA THR A 135 5.83 6.26 -12.41
C THR A 135 6.85 5.12 -12.32
N THR A 136 6.60 3.91 -12.84
CA THR A 136 7.63 2.85 -12.96
C THR A 136 7.34 1.84 -14.04
N SER A 137 7.47 2.27 -15.29
CA SER A 137 8.25 1.54 -16.27
C SER A 137 8.40 2.51 -17.43
N ALA A 138 9.62 3.01 -17.67
CA ALA A 138 9.99 3.09 -19.07
C ALA A 138 9.63 1.71 -19.64
N PRO A 139 8.85 1.59 -20.72
CA PRO A 139 8.81 0.31 -21.38
C PRO A 139 10.27 0.04 -21.70
N GLU A 140 10.90 -0.90 -21.00
CA GLU A 140 12.00 -1.63 -21.59
C GLU A 140 11.36 -2.19 -22.84
N LYS A 141 11.54 -1.46 -23.95
CA LYS A 141 11.33 -2.04 -25.25
C LYS A 141 12.22 -3.27 -25.21
N LEU A 142 11.60 -4.44 -25.00
CA LEU A 142 12.18 -5.69 -25.42
C LEU A 142 12.17 -5.65 -26.94
N GLU A 143 13.06 -4.80 -27.47
CA GLU A 143 13.49 -4.71 -28.85
C GLU A 143 14.11 -6.08 -29.15
N GLY A 144 13.26 -7.06 -29.45
CA GLY A 144 13.67 -8.44 -29.67
C GLY A 144 12.63 -9.52 -29.37
N CYS A 145 11.62 -9.29 -28.52
CA CYS A 145 10.66 -10.36 -28.19
C CYS A 145 9.53 -10.54 -29.22
N TYR A 146 9.29 -9.56 -30.09
CA TYR A 146 8.20 -9.63 -31.09
C TYR A 146 8.63 -10.31 -32.41
N GLU A 147 9.92 -10.52 -32.65
CA GLU A 147 10.39 -11.24 -33.84
C GLU A 147 10.30 -12.76 -33.69
N SER A 148 10.34 -13.29 -32.47
CA SER A 148 10.30 -14.74 -32.21
C SER A 148 8.93 -15.37 -32.47
N LEU A 149 7.85 -14.59 -32.34
CA LEU A 149 6.49 -15.03 -32.67
C LEU A 149 6.21 -15.01 -34.18
N HIS A 150 6.95 -14.19 -34.95
CA HIS A 150 6.84 -14.14 -36.41
C HIS A 150 7.69 -15.19 -37.12
N ASN A 151 8.73 -15.72 -36.47
CA ASN A 151 9.60 -16.76 -37.02
C ASN A 151 9.21 -18.19 -36.65
N ALA A 152 8.14 -18.38 -35.86
CA ALA A 152 7.56 -19.70 -35.68
C ALA A 152 6.87 -20.13 -37.00
N ARG A 153 7.55 -20.97 -37.79
CA ARG A 153 6.95 -21.70 -38.92
C ARG A 153 5.74 -22.46 -38.39
N ARG A 154 4.54 -21.96 -38.68
CA ARG A 154 3.28 -22.62 -38.34
C ARG A 154 3.19 -23.92 -39.14
N SER A 155 3.45 -25.04 -38.48
CA SER A 155 3.04 -26.36 -38.92
C SER A 155 1.57 -26.54 -38.53
N HIS A 156 0.69 -26.67 -39.52
CA HIS A 156 -0.70 -27.06 -39.29
C HIS A 156 -0.89 -28.51 -39.72
N ALA A 157 -1.73 -29.20 -38.97
CA ALA A 157 -2.13 -30.57 -39.25
C ALA A 157 -3.40 -30.56 -40.10
N VAL A 158 -3.36 -31.26 -41.23
CA VAL A 158 -4.53 -31.49 -42.09
C VAL A 158 -4.91 -32.96 -42.00
N GLU A 159 -6.17 -33.24 -41.67
CA GLU A 159 -6.72 -34.59 -41.72
C GLU A 159 -6.99 -34.99 -43.18
N LEU A 160 -6.59 -36.20 -43.55
CA LEU A 160 -6.87 -36.75 -44.88
C LEU A 160 -8.31 -37.27 -44.94
N PRO A 161 -9.02 -37.12 -46.09
CA PRO A 161 -10.41 -37.53 -46.19
C PRO A 161 -10.56 -39.05 -46.07
N ASP A 162 -11.56 -39.46 -45.30
CA ASP A 162 -11.81 -40.87 -44.98
C ASP A 162 -12.48 -41.57 -46.17
N GLY A 163 -11.76 -42.48 -46.81
CA GLY A 163 -12.13 -43.04 -48.11
C GLY A 163 -11.64 -44.47 -48.36
N VAL A 164 -12.30 -45.42 -47.70
CA VAL A 164 -12.53 -46.84 -48.06
C VAL A 164 -11.33 -47.81 -48.20
N GLU A 165 -11.40 -48.84 -47.34
CA GLU A 165 -10.75 -50.16 -47.36
C GLU A 165 -9.32 -50.37 -46.82
N ARG A 166 -9.30 -50.70 -45.51
CA ARG A 166 -8.50 -51.73 -44.83
C ARG A 166 -6.97 -51.74 -45.04
N LYS A 167 -6.26 -51.16 -44.08
CA LYS A 167 -5.43 -51.87 -43.07
C LYS A 167 -4.96 -50.87 -42.01
N LYS A 168 -5.17 -51.20 -40.73
CA LYS A 168 -4.70 -50.40 -39.59
C LYS A 168 -3.17 -50.36 -39.57
N THR A 169 -2.58 -49.25 -39.98
CA THR A 169 -1.21 -48.87 -39.60
C THR A 169 -1.13 -47.36 -39.45
N GLY A 170 -1.41 -46.86 -38.24
CA GLY A 170 -1.10 -45.51 -37.78
C GLY A 170 -1.96 -44.37 -38.35
N THR A 171 -2.66 -43.66 -37.49
CA THR A 171 -3.19 -42.31 -37.80
C THR A 171 -2.00 -41.39 -38.04
N GLY A 172 -1.59 -41.23 -39.29
CA GLY A 172 -0.49 -40.37 -39.70
C GLY A 172 -0.99 -38.95 -39.95
N MET A 173 -0.56 -38.00 -39.13
CA MET A 173 -0.83 -36.57 -39.32
C MET A 173 0.23 -35.97 -40.24
N GLY A 174 -0.16 -35.52 -41.43
CA GLY A 174 0.74 -34.85 -42.37
C GLY A 174 0.94 -33.39 -41.98
N VAL A 175 2.16 -33.01 -41.60
CA VAL A 175 2.53 -31.61 -41.34
C VAL A 175 3.00 -30.99 -42.64
N HIS A 176 2.30 -29.96 -43.11
CA HIS A 176 2.75 -29.12 -44.24
C HIS A 176 3.16 -27.74 -43.74
N GLU A 177 4.25 -27.24 -44.31
CA GLU A 177 4.77 -25.91 -44.01
C GLU A 177 4.09 -24.88 -44.93
N GLY A 178 3.36 -23.93 -44.36
CA GLY A 178 2.65 -22.91 -45.14
C GLY A 178 1.57 -22.17 -44.35
N LYS A 179 1.14 -21.02 -44.85
CA LYS A 179 0.02 -20.25 -44.27
C LYS A 179 -1.33 -20.88 -44.67
N PRO A 180 -2.31 -20.98 -43.76
CA PRO A 180 -3.65 -21.45 -44.09
C PRO A 180 -4.34 -20.49 -45.07
N GLU A 181 -5.09 -21.02 -46.03
CA GLU A 181 -5.80 -20.23 -47.05
C GLU A 181 -6.91 -19.35 -46.47
N GLN A 182 -7.42 -19.66 -45.27
CA GLN A 182 -8.39 -18.84 -44.56
C GLN A 182 -7.83 -18.26 -43.26
N SER A 183 -7.75 -16.94 -43.21
CA SER A 183 -7.60 -16.17 -41.98
C SER A 183 -8.95 -16.00 -41.31
N TRP A 184 -9.05 -16.35 -40.03
CA TRP A 184 -10.24 -16.07 -39.23
C TRP A 184 -10.34 -14.57 -38.97
N SER A 185 -11.48 -13.97 -39.30
CA SER A 185 -11.88 -12.62 -38.91
C SER A 185 -12.59 -12.63 -37.56
#